data_AF-A0A973CXV3-F1
#
_entry.id   AF-A0A973CXV3-F1
#
_cell.length_a   1.000
_cell.length_b   1.000
_cell.length_c   1.000
_cell.angle_alpha   90.00
_cell.angle_beta   90.00
_cell.angle_gamma   90.00
#
_symmetry.space_group_name_H-M   'P 1'
#
loop_
_entity.id
_entity.type
_entity.pdbx_description
1 polymer ?
#
loop_
_entity_poly.entity_id
_entity_poly.type
_entity_poly.pdbx_seq_one_letter_code
_entity_poly.pdbx_strand_id
1 'polypeptide(L)'
;VQSISFTYGSFAALKLDGSVITWGYPESGGDSSSVADQLTGVQSITANYGAFAAIKADGSVITWGNPSSGGGFTQDTSELEPDGIVTLQ
;
A
#
# COMPACT_ATOMS: atom_id res chain seq x y z
N VAL A 1 -0.04 15.52 -7.83
CA VAL A 1 -0.46 14.56 -6.79
C VAL A 1 -1.95 14.35 -6.96
N GLN A 2 -2.40 13.10 -7.02
CA GLN A 2 -3.81 12.73 -7.15
C GLN A 2 -4.48 12.64 -5.77
N SER A 3 -3.81 12.00 -4.82
CA SER A 3 -4.28 11.87 -3.43
C SER A 3 -3.11 11.76 -2.46
N ILE A 4 -3.38 12.03 -1.19
CA ILE A 4 -2.43 11.84 -0.08
C ILE A 4 -3.16 11.04 1.01
N SER A 5 -2.51 9.98 1.48
CA SER A 5 -2.94 9.16 2.62
C SER A 5 -1.90 9.25 3.74
N PHE A 6 -2.31 9.02 4.98
CA PHE A 6 -1.41 9.15 6.13
C PHE A 6 -1.67 8.09 7.21
N THR A 7 -0.60 7.74 7.92
CA THR A 7 -0.60 6.92 9.15
C THR A 7 -0.19 7.79 10.34
N TYR A 8 0.23 7.19 11.47
CA TYR A 8 0.83 7.93 12.59
C TYR A 8 2.20 8.53 12.20
N GLY A 9 2.17 9.74 11.63
CA GLY A 9 3.36 10.54 11.30
C GLY A 9 4.05 10.19 9.98
N SER A 10 3.42 9.39 9.11
CA SER A 10 3.90 9.13 7.75
C SER A 10 2.85 9.43 6.71
N PHE A 11 3.32 9.67 5.49
CA PHE A 11 2.50 10.08 4.37
C PHE A 11 2.88 9.29 3.13
N ALA A 12 1.88 9.03 2.30
CA ALA A 12 2.05 8.48 0.97
C ALA A 12 1.26 9.34 -0.01
N ALA A 13 1.89 9.78 -1.09
CA ALA A 13 1.22 10.48 -2.19
C ALA A 13 1.13 9.58 -3.41
N LEU A 14 -0.09 9.41 -3.91
CA LEU A 14 -0.33 8.85 -5.24
C LEU A 14 -0.16 9.94 -6.29
N LYS A 15 0.67 9.68 -7.29
CA LYS A 15 0.87 10.57 -8.44
C LYS A 15 -0.08 10.21 -9.59
N LEU A 16 -0.25 11.14 -10.52
CA LEU A 16 -1.11 10.97 -11.70
C LEU A 16 -0.61 9.88 -12.65
N ASP A 17 0.67 9.51 -12.58
CA ASP A 17 1.27 8.43 -13.37
C ASP A 17 1.13 7.05 -12.70
N GLY A 18 0.40 6.96 -11.58
CA GLY A 18 0.21 5.72 -10.83
C GLY A 18 1.42 5.30 -9.99
N SER A 19 2.45 6.14 -9.86
CA SER A 19 3.56 5.92 -8.92
C SER A 19 3.27 6.50 -7.53
N VAL A 20 3.92 5.95 -6.50
CA VAL A 20 3.78 6.41 -5.12
C VAL A 20 5.10 6.96 -4.60
N ILE A 21 5.02 8.05 -3.82
CA ILE A 21 6.15 8.54 -3.00
C ILE A 21 5.73 8.53 -1.53
N THR A 22 6.68 8.23 -0.64
CA THR A 22 6.44 8.19 0.81
C THR A 22 7.43 9.08 1.56
N TRP A 23 7.00 9.62 2.70
CA TRP A 23 7.85 10.38 3.61
C TRP A 23 7.31 10.34 5.04
N GLY A 24 8.13 10.74 6.01
CA GLY A 24 7.79 10.73 7.44
C GLY A 24 8.46 9.58 8.19
N TYR A 25 7.80 9.05 9.22
CA TYR A 25 8.40 8.03 10.08
C TYR A 25 8.60 6.68 9.36
N PRO A 26 9.85 6.18 9.23
CA PRO A 26 10.12 4.94 8.50
C PRO A 26 9.28 3.75 8.96
N GLU A 27 9.19 3.55 10.28
CA GLU A 27 8.48 2.45 10.93
C GLU A 27 6.95 2.46 10.69
N SER A 28 6.38 3.60 10.32
CA SER A 28 4.95 3.77 10.02
C SER A 28 4.67 3.87 8.52
N GLY A 29 5.61 3.42 7.68
CA GLY A 29 5.49 3.39 6.22
C GLY A 29 6.00 4.64 5.50
N GLY A 30 6.74 5.51 6.20
CA GLY A 30 7.48 6.61 5.56
C GLY A 30 8.62 6.12 4.68
N ASP A 31 9.20 4.96 5.00
CA ASP A 31 10.16 4.23 4.15
C ASP A 31 9.41 3.12 3.41
N SER A 32 9.38 3.23 2.07
CA SER A 32 8.79 2.24 1.16
C SER A 32 9.84 1.57 0.27
N SER A 33 11.13 1.72 0.59
CA SER A 33 12.24 1.21 -0.23
C SER A 33 12.17 -0.29 -0.50
N SER A 34 11.64 -1.09 0.44
CA SER A 34 11.45 -2.54 0.28
C SER A 34 10.44 -2.93 -0.79
N VAL A 35 9.52 -2.03 -1.16
CA VAL A 35 8.46 -2.26 -2.15
C VAL A 35 8.46 -1.24 -3.29
N ALA A 36 9.49 -0.40 -3.38
CA ALA A 36 9.53 0.74 -4.31
C ALA A 36 9.27 0.33 -5.78
N ASP A 37 9.87 -0.78 -6.23
CA ASP A 37 9.72 -1.29 -7.60
C ASP A 37 8.29 -1.78 -7.90
N GLN A 38 7.49 -2.06 -6.87
CA GLN A 38 6.12 -2.56 -6.99
C GLN A 38 5.07 -1.44 -6.93
N LEU A 39 5.45 -0.23 -6.47
CA LEU A 39 4.56 0.93 -6.31
C LEU A 39 4.34 1.68 -7.63
N THR A 40 3.89 0.93 -8.64
CA THR A 40 3.57 1.42 -9.99
C THR A 40 2.19 0.91 -10.41
N GLY A 41 1.49 1.68 -11.25
CA GLY A 41 0.13 1.34 -11.65
C GLY A 41 -0.88 1.32 -10.49
N VAL A 42 -0.59 2.04 -9.41
CA VAL A 42 -1.46 2.18 -8.23
C VAL A 42 -2.66 3.07 -8.58
N GLN A 43 -3.86 2.65 -8.18
CA GLN A 43 -5.09 3.43 -8.35
C GLN A 43 -5.57 4.08 -7.06
N SER A 44 -5.31 3.46 -5.91
CA SER A 44 -5.69 4.00 -4.62
C SER A 44 -4.77 3.53 -3.50
N ILE A 45 -4.68 4.33 -2.44
CA ILE A 45 -3.90 4.04 -1.24
C ILE A 45 -4.83 4.19 -0.04
N THR A 46 -4.93 3.13 0.77
CA THR A 46 -5.54 3.19 2.09
C THR A 46 -4.47 3.09 3.18
N ALA A 47 -4.76 3.62 4.36
CA ALA A 47 -3.84 3.66 5.48
C ALA A 47 -4.57 3.31 6.78
N ASN A 48 -3.85 2.65 7.68
CA ASN A 48 -4.31 2.43 9.06
C ASN A 48 -3.36 3.16 10.03
N TYR A 49 -3.34 2.73 11.30
CA TYR A 49 -2.49 3.36 12.31
C TYR A 49 -0.99 3.37 11.97
N GLY A 50 -0.47 2.30 11.35
CA GLY A 50 0.97 2.11 11.14
C GLY A 50 1.38 1.55 9.78
N ALA A 51 0.43 1.24 8.89
CA ALA A 51 0.70 0.63 7.59
C ALA A 51 -0.18 1.22 6.49
N PHE A 52 0.26 1.03 5.25
CA PHE A 52 -0.44 1.39 4.04
C PHE A 52 -0.73 0.15 3.19
N ALA A 53 -1.77 0.23 2.36
CA ALA A 53 -2.04 -0.71 1.29
C ALA A 53 -2.33 0.05 -0.01
N ALA A 54 -1.60 -0.29 -1.07
CA ALA A 54 -1.79 0.22 -2.42
C ALA A 54 -2.54 -0.82 -3.25
N ILE A 55 -3.64 -0.41 -3.86
CA ILE A 55 -4.43 -1.24 -4.78
C ILE A 55 -4.04 -0.86 -6.21
N LYS A 56 -3.55 -1.84 -6.97
CA LYS A 56 -3.10 -1.67 -8.35
C LYS A 56 -4.23 -1.91 -9.36
N ALA A 57 -4.02 -1.43 -10.58
CA ALA A 57 -4.99 -1.57 -11.66
C ALA A 57 -5.24 -3.02 -12.10
N ASP A 58 -4.30 -3.93 -11.82
CA ASP A 58 -4.40 -5.37 -12.05
C ASP A 58 -5.14 -6.11 -10.91
N GLY A 59 -5.66 -5.39 -9.91
CA GLY A 59 -6.30 -5.96 -8.73
C GLY A 59 -5.34 -6.37 -7.62
N SER A 60 -4.02 -6.30 -7.85
CA SER A 60 -3.04 -6.69 -6.84
C SER A 60 -2.91 -5.67 -5.71
N VAL A 61 -2.54 -6.14 -4.51
CA VAL A 61 -2.38 -5.30 -3.32
C VAL A 61 -0.97 -5.39 -2.77
N ILE A 62 -0.33 -4.23 -2.61
CA ILE A 62 0.99 -4.11 -1.99
C ILE A 62 0.82 -3.44 -0.63
N THR A 63 1.36 -4.03 0.43
CA THR A 63 1.35 -3.43 1.77
C THR A 63 2.76 -3.07 2.24
N TRP A 64 2.87 -2.00 3.03
CA TRP A 64 4.14 -1.59 3.65
C TRP A 64 3.91 -0.83 4.96
N GLY A 65 4.96 -0.69 5.77
CA GLY A 65 4.95 -0.03 7.08
C GLY A 65 5.05 -1.02 8.22
N ASN A 66 4.45 -0.69 9.37
CA ASN A 66 4.61 -1.47 10.59
C ASN A 66 4.05 -2.91 10.44
N PRO A 67 4.87 -3.96 10.63
CA PRO A 67 4.42 -5.35 10.48
C PRO A 67 3.26 -5.74 11.41
N SER A 68 3.26 -5.23 12.65
CA SER A 68 2.18 -5.46 13.61
C SER A 68 0.86 -4.79 13.22
N SER A 69 0.90 -3.84 12.26
CA SER A 69 -0.27 -3.21 11.64
C SER A 69 -0.57 -3.75 10.24
N GLY A 70 0.08 -4.85 9.83
CA GLY A 70 -0.11 -5.48 8.51
C GLY A 70 0.83 -4.98 7.41
N GLY A 71 1.82 -4.13 7.70
CA GLY A 71 2.74 -3.53 6.72
C GLY A 71 3.92 -4.40 6.26
N GLY A 72 3.85 -5.71 6.48
CA GLY A 72 4.92 -6.66 6.15
C GLY A 72 4.55 -7.73 5.13
N PHE A 73 3.33 -7.71 4.58
CA PHE A 73 2.84 -8.76 3.69
C PHE A 73 2.84 -8.26 2.25
N THR A 74 3.79 -8.70 1.44
CA THR A 74 3.56 -8.77 -0.01
C THR A 74 2.70 -10.01 -0.23
N GLN A 75 1.40 -9.89 0.02
CA GLN A 75 0.50 -10.98 -0.31
C GLN A 75 0.39 -11.01 -1.82
N ASP A 76 0.76 -12.13 -2.44
CA ASP A 76 0.45 -12.35 -3.84
C ASP A 76 -1.07 -12.49 -3.94
N THR A 77 -1.74 -11.36 -4.18
CA THR A 77 -3.19 -11.31 -4.30
C THR A 77 -3.64 -11.63 -5.72
N SER A 78 -2.79 -12.23 -6.56
CA SER A 78 -3.26 -12.82 -7.82
C SER A 78 -4.33 -13.89 -7.58
N GLU A 79 -4.36 -14.49 -6.38
CA GLU A 79 -5.44 -15.39 -5.93
C GLU A 79 -6.71 -14.64 -5.44
N LEU A 80 -6.62 -13.34 -5.14
CA LEU A 80 -7.79 -12.51 -4.88
C LEU A 80 -8.35 -12.09 -6.23
N GLU A 81 -9.24 -12.92 -6.78
CA GLU A 81 -10.05 -12.56 -7.95
C GLU A 81 -10.65 -11.15 -7.77
N PRO A 82 -10.84 -10.35 -8.84
CA PRO A 82 -11.39 -8.99 -8.76
C PRO A 82 -12.74 -8.90 -8.00
N ASP A 83 -13.46 -10.03 -7.91
CA ASP A 83 -14.75 -10.18 -7.23
C ASP A 83 -14.64 -10.95 -5.87
N GLY A 84 -13.42 -11.15 -5.37
CA GLY A 84 -13.05 -12.11 -4.33
C GLY A 84 -13.57 -11.80 -2.93
N ILE A 85 -14.78 -12.28 -2.63
CA ILE A 85 -15.15 -12.63 -1.25
C ILE A 85 -14.25 -13.80 -0.82
N VAL A 86 -13.28 -13.53 0.06
CA VAL A 86 -12.55 -14.58 0.77
C VAL A 86 -13.51 -15.27 1.72
N THR A 87 -14.06 -16.42 1.33
CA THR A 87 -14.79 -17.29 2.24
C THR A 87 -13.78 -18.07 3.05
N LEU A 88 -13.64 -17.74 4.34
CA LEU A 88 -12.85 -18.52 5.30
C LEU A 88 -13.60 -19.84 5.57
N GLN A 89 -12.96 -20.98 5.32
CA GLN A 89 -13.43 -22.30 5.78
C GLN A 89 -13.03 -22.57 7.23
#